data_AF-F3GFZ9-F1
#
_entry.id   AF-F3GFZ9-F1
#
_cell.length_a   1.000
_cell.length_b   1.000
_cell.length_c   1.000
_cell.angle_alpha   90.00
_cell.angle_beta   90.00
_cell.angle_gamma   90.00
#
_symmetry.space_group_name_H-M   'P 1'
#
loop_
_entity.id
_entity.type
_entity.pdbx_description
1 polymer ?
#
loop_
_entity_poly.entity_id
_entity_poly.type
_entity_poly.pdbx_seq_one_letter_code
_entity_poly.pdbx_strand_id
1 'polypeptide(L)'
;MKNIFPGEQFPLFVDYLYAIDVFMVAVQDHANDLYSLCASNRGRRIVINTEEFGFVPIVFFEGRVYPIAELDAGVFTFLKIGAKAYINPGSTRFSLFMLETGPRGQTAQWLDADSYDKAADRIASHPMQLTCLYLNTDKVHHTPIIIVSIVRALQTLDSQREWRSAMIANGATGFTKRVMYDRKRHSKWGRILPLFAADPKSGAPFSDDQYAKFWTAQCFSFQQWMRTHQIADEVLVAHLPLSCVKDHRFFTWDEWMAGVRPDRVRIIQYEELGKRSKPLRYLGDYCPVALRAKVTPHGARASFITSLSTVLCPSAIKVLTGQRESTAFKYNKGRDVLHKALQGVFNNKDEKL
;
A
#
# COMPACT_ATOMS: atom_id res chain seq x y z
N MET A 1 3.80 -7.46 -18.27
CA MET A 1 4.02 -8.36 -17.10
C MET A 1 3.65 -7.58 -15.83
N LYS A 2 3.29 -8.20 -14.68
CA LYS A 2 3.08 -7.38 -13.46
C LYS A 2 4.42 -6.98 -12.85
N ASN A 3 4.55 -5.71 -12.53
CA ASN A 3 5.66 -5.17 -11.75
C ASN A 3 5.53 -5.60 -10.28
N ILE A 4 6.65 -6.03 -9.72
CA ILE A 4 6.80 -6.48 -8.34
C ILE A 4 7.97 -5.76 -7.69
N PHE A 5 8.03 -5.76 -6.37
CA PHE A 5 9.23 -5.34 -5.67
C PHE A 5 10.39 -6.31 -5.98
N PRO A 6 11.58 -5.81 -6.29
CA PRO A 6 12.74 -6.66 -6.55
C PRO A 6 13.44 -7.09 -5.26
N GLY A 7 13.82 -8.37 -5.18
CA GLY A 7 14.70 -8.90 -4.15
C GLY A 7 14.36 -8.44 -2.73
N GLU A 8 15.37 -7.91 -2.04
CA GLU A 8 15.31 -7.45 -0.65
C GLU A 8 14.52 -6.15 -0.43
N GLN A 9 14.15 -5.43 -1.49
CA GLN A 9 13.31 -4.23 -1.35
C GLN A 9 11.90 -4.57 -0.87
N PHE A 10 11.42 -5.79 -1.14
CA PHE A 10 10.11 -6.21 -0.66
C PHE A 10 10.06 -6.29 0.88
N PRO A 11 10.89 -7.11 1.56
CA PRO A 11 10.90 -7.15 3.02
C PRO A 11 11.30 -5.79 3.63
N LEU A 12 12.27 -5.09 3.04
CA LEU A 12 12.68 -3.76 3.53
C LEU A 12 11.52 -2.74 3.47
N PHE A 13 10.69 -2.78 2.44
CA PHE A 13 9.50 -1.93 2.36
C PHE A 13 8.46 -2.28 3.42
N VAL A 14 8.31 -3.57 3.76
CA VAL A 14 7.42 -4.00 4.85
C VAL A 14 7.91 -3.44 6.19
N ASP A 15 9.20 -3.57 6.49
CA ASP A 15 9.79 -3.03 7.73
C ASP A 15 9.70 -1.50 7.80
N TYR A 16 9.90 -0.81 6.68
CA TYR A 16 9.69 0.62 6.56
C TYR A 16 8.25 1.04 6.88
N LEU A 17 7.25 0.29 6.40
CA LEU A 17 5.85 0.57 6.72
C LEU A 17 5.51 0.29 8.19
N TYR A 18 6.14 -0.71 8.82
CA TYR A 18 5.99 -0.92 10.26
C TYR A 18 6.54 0.27 11.06
N ALA A 19 7.70 0.79 10.69
CA ALA A 19 8.28 1.98 11.32
C ALA A 19 7.34 3.20 11.18
N ILE A 20 6.73 3.39 10.01
CA ILE A 20 5.69 4.41 9.80
C ILE A 20 4.45 4.18 10.67
N ASP A 21 3.97 2.94 10.80
CA ASP A 21 2.78 2.66 11.62
C ASP A 21 3.03 3.03 13.08
N VAL A 22 4.20 2.69 13.61
CA VAL A 22 4.62 3.07 14.97
C VAL A 22 4.63 4.59 15.13
N PHE A 23 5.19 5.33 14.16
CA PHE A 23 5.16 6.79 14.18
C PHE A 23 3.72 7.34 14.17
N MET A 24 2.84 6.82 13.32
CA MET A 24 1.43 7.24 13.26
C MET A 24 0.69 7.02 14.58
N VAL A 25 1.08 6.02 15.37
CA VAL A 25 0.55 5.79 16.72
C VAL A 25 1.17 6.77 17.71
N ALA A 26 2.49 6.94 17.69
CA ALA A 26 3.21 7.81 18.62
C ALA A 26 2.77 9.29 18.54
N VAL A 27 2.39 9.76 17.35
CA VAL A 27 2.08 11.18 17.11
C VAL A 27 0.58 11.49 17.06
N GLN A 28 -0.28 10.62 17.59
CA GLN A 28 -1.75 10.85 17.58
C GLN A 28 -2.15 12.14 18.29
N ASP A 29 -1.44 12.55 19.34
CA ASP A 29 -1.73 13.79 20.06
C ASP A 29 -1.39 15.04 19.22
N HIS A 30 -0.51 14.91 18.23
CA HIS A 30 -0.16 15.95 17.25
C HIS A 30 -1.01 15.92 15.98
N ALA A 31 -2.11 15.15 15.94
CA ALA A 31 -2.90 14.94 14.73
C ALA A 31 -3.45 16.23 14.09
N ASN A 32 -3.81 17.25 14.88
CA ASN A 32 -4.30 18.53 14.36
C ASN A 32 -3.19 19.33 13.68
N ASP A 33 -1.99 19.36 14.26
CA ASP A 33 -0.84 20.08 13.72
C ASP A 33 -0.38 19.40 12.42
N LEU A 34 -0.27 18.07 12.45
CA LEU A 34 0.09 17.29 11.27
C LEU A 34 -0.96 17.43 10.16
N TYR A 35 -2.26 17.40 10.50
CA TYR A 35 -3.32 17.67 9.53
C TYR A 35 -3.19 19.06 8.90
N SER A 36 -2.92 20.08 9.72
CA SER A 36 -2.80 21.47 9.26
C SER A 36 -1.59 21.65 8.36
N LEU A 37 -0.46 21.03 8.72
CA LEU A 37 0.73 20.98 7.90
C LEU A 37 0.43 20.31 6.56
N CYS A 38 -0.19 19.12 6.56
CA CYS A 38 -0.58 18.41 5.34
C CYS A 38 -1.60 19.19 4.47
N ALA A 39 -2.50 19.95 5.07
CA ALA A 39 -3.58 20.66 4.37
C ALA A 39 -3.16 22.04 3.81
N SER A 40 -2.16 22.69 4.41
CA SER A 40 -1.85 24.11 4.19
C SER A 40 -1.17 24.44 2.85
N ASN A 41 -0.59 23.48 2.11
CA ASN A 41 0.17 23.79 0.89
C ASN A 41 -0.37 23.11 -0.38
N ARG A 42 -1.47 23.63 -0.94
CA ARG A 42 -2.00 23.21 -2.24
C ARG A 42 -1.06 23.59 -3.41
N GLY A 43 -0.06 22.76 -3.65
CA GLY A 43 0.80 22.84 -4.84
C GLY A 43 2.30 22.67 -4.58
N ARG A 44 2.74 22.57 -3.32
CA ARG A 44 4.11 22.19 -2.96
C ARG A 44 4.09 20.84 -2.27
N ARG A 45 5.08 20.01 -2.55
CA ARG A 45 5.30 18.76 -1.83
C ARG A 45 5.68 19.11 -0.39
N ILE A 46 4.96 18.52 0.57
CA ILE A 46 5.21 18.74 1.99
C ILE A 46 5.95 17.52 2.51
N VAL A 47 7.09 17.79 3.12
CA VAL A 47 7.88 16.81 3.84
C VAL A 47 7.64 17.07 5.33
N ILE A 48 7.36 16.00 6.06
CA ILE A 48 7.15 16.00 7.51
C ILE A 48 8.47 15.63 8.15
N ASN A 49 9.04 16.55 8.93
CA ASN A 49 10.18 16.25 9.79
C ASN A 49 9.67 15.50 11.02
N THR A 50 10.10 14.26 11.20
CA THR A 50 9.62 13.39 12.28
C THR A 50 10.13 13.82 13.66
N GLU A 51 11.31 14.44 13.73
CA GLU A 51 11.90 14.93 14.97
C GLU A 51 11.07 16.05 15.60
N GLU A 52 10.42 16.89 14.79
CA GLU A 52 9.53 17.97 15.27
C GLU A 52 8.31 17.45 16.03
N PHE A 53 7.98 16.16 15.88
CA PHE A 53 6.90 15.49 16.60
C PHE A 53 7.41 14.62 17.76
N GLY A 54 8.69 14.75 18.14
CA GLY A 54 9.29 14.08 19.29
C GLY A 54 9.52 12.58 19.12
N PHE A 55 9.37 12.04 17.90
CA PHE A 55 9.57 10.61 17.63
C PHE A 55 10.14 10.38 16.23
N VAL A 56 11.34 9.82 16.13
CA VAL A 56 11.96 9.44 14.86
C VAL A 56 11.84 7.92 14.67
N PRO A 57 11.07 7.44 13.68
CA PRO A 57 10.96 6.01 13.43
C PRO A 57 12.25 5.48 12.80
N ILE A 58 12.58 4.22 13.07
CA ILE A 58 13.82 3.58 12.62
C ILE A 58 13.55 2.26 11.90
N VAL A 59 14.42 1.90 10.97
CA VAL A 59 14.42 0.61 10.26
C VAL A 59 15.75 -0.09 10.50
N PHE A 60 15.71 -1.38 10.81
CA PHE A 60 16.89 -2.23 10.91
C PHE A 60 17.11 -2.93 9.58
N PHE A 61 18.27 -2.74 8.97
CA PHE A 61 18.63 -3.37 7.69
C PHE A 61 20.13 -3.67 7.67
N GLU A 62 20.50 -4.89 7.26
CA GLU A 62 21.91 -5.34 7.19
C GLU A 62 22.75 -5.05 8.46
N GLY A 63 22.15 -5.25 9.64
CA GLY A 63 22.83 -5.03 10.92
C GLY A 63 23.03 -3.55 11.30
N ARG A 64 22.45 -2.62 10.54
CA ARG A 64 22.51 -1.17 10.78
C ARG A 64 21.13 -0.60 11.07
N VAL A 65 21.13 0.54 11.75
CA VAL A 65 19.92 1.32 12.06
C VAL A 65 19.86 2.51 11.13
N TYR A 66 18.71 2.67 10.48
CA TYR A 66 18.46 3.74 9.53
C TYR A 66 17.24 4.56 10.00
N PRO A 67 17.42 5.82 10.41
CA PRO A 67 16.31 6.67 10.83
C PRO A 67 15.44 7.09 9.65
N ILE A 68 14.18 7.38 9.89
CA ILE A 68 13.28 8.00 8.91
C ILE A 68 13.04 9.44 9.36
N ALA A 69 14.02 10.32 9.11
CA ALA A 69 13.93 11.73 9.51
C ALA A 69 12.77 12.45 8.81
N GLU A 70 12.47 12.08 7.56
CA GLU A 70 11.52 12.76 6.70
C GLU A 70 10.45 11.82 6.13
N LEU A 71 9.19 12.26 6.14
CA LEU A 71 8.06 11.53 5.54
C LEU A 71 7.30 12.41 4.54
N ASP A 72 6.88 11.83 3.43
CA ASP A 72 5.96 12.49 2.51
C ASP A 72 4.57 12.68 3.17
N ALA A 73 4.02 13.89 3.13
CA ALA A 73 2.71 14.19 3.71
C ALA A 73 1.57 13.31 3.13
N GLY A 74 1.70 12.81 1.90
CA GLY A 74 0.71 11.93 1.27
C GLY A 74 0.62 10.53 1.90
N VAL A 75 1.56 10.17 2.77
CA VAL A 75 1.52 8.92 3.56
C VAL A 75 0.39 8.96 4.59
N PHE A 76 0.06 10.15 5.09
CA PHE A 76 -0.93 10.32 6.15
C PHE A 76 -2.34 10.45 5.57
N THR A 77 -3.27 9.75 6.21
CA THR A 77 -4.70 9.98 6.02
C THR A 77 -5.32 10.41 7.35
N PHE A 78 -6.36 11.23 7.27
CA PHE A 78 -6.95 11.84 8.45
C PHE A 78 -8.47 11.63 8.46
N LEU A 79 -8.99 11.43 9.66
CA LEU A 79 -10.42 11.46 9.96
C LEU A 79 -10.73 12.77 10.67
N LYS A 80 -11.72 13.53 10.19
CA LYS A 80 -12.23 14.71 10.90
C LYS A 80 -13.54 14.39 11.60
N ILE A 81 -13.58 14.61 12.91
CA ILE A 81 -14.79 14.50 13.73
C ILE A 81 -14.99 15.83 14.45
N GLY A 82 -16.04 16.56 14.04
CA GLY A 82 -16.20 17.97 14.44
C GLY A 82 -15.01 18.80 13.96
N ALA A 83 -14.40 19.54 14.89
CA ALA A 83 -13.21 20.37 14.62
C ALA A 83 -11.88 19.59 14.72
N LYS A 84 -11.87 18.43 15.37
CA LYS A 84 -10.65 17.66 15.65
C LYS A 84 -10.29 16.72 14.50
N ALA A 85 -9.02 16.69 14.13
CA ALA A 85 -8.44 15.71 13.24
C ALA A 85 -7.82 14.55 14.03
N TYR A 86 -7.90 13.36 13.45
CA TYR A 86 -7.30 12.13 13.94
C TYR A 86 -6.49 11.50 12.81
N ILE A 87 -5.29 11.01 13.09
CA ILE A 87 -4.52 10.25 12.10
C ILE A 87 -5.21 8.88 11.94
N ASN A 88 -5.48 8.48 10.70
CA ASN A 88 -6.01 7.17 10.38
C ASN A 88 -4.85 6.24 9.98
N PRO A 89 -4.35 5.38 10.88
CA PRO A 89 -3.25 4.45 10.58
C PRO A 89 -3.67 3.36 9.59
N GLY A 90 -4.99 3.25 9.32
CA GLY A 90 -5.54 2.33 8.34
C GLY A 90 -4.94 2.47 6.95
N SER A 91 -4.40 3.62 6.55
CA SER A 91 -3.69 3.75 5.26
C SER A 91 -2.40 2.93 5.21
N THR A 92 -1.65 2.85 6.30
CA THR A 92 -0.42 2.05 6.40
C THR A 92 -0.74 0.59 6.68
N ARG A 93 -1.64 0.33 7.62
CA ARG A 93 -2.06 -1.03 8.01
C ARG A 93 -2.75 -1.79 6.88
N PHE A 94 -3.48 -1.10 6.01
CA PHE A 94 -4.06 -1.68 4.80
C PHE A 94 -2.97 -2.19 3.85
N SER A 95 -1.93 -1.38 3.62
CA SER A 95 -0.77 -1.76 2.79
C SER A 95 0.00 -2.92 3.41
N LEU A 96 0.28 -2.88 4.71
CA LEU A 96 0.90 -3.98 5.46
C LEU A 96 0.10 -5.27 5.33
N PHE A 97 -1.21 -5.24 5.55
CA PHE A 97 -2.05 -6.42 5.41
C PHE A 97 -1.97 -7.03 4.00
N MET A 98 -2.01 -6.22 2.94
CA MET A 98 -1.84 -6.71 1.56
C MET A 98 -0.45 -7.32 1.31
N LEU A 99 0.60 -6.72 1.88
CA LEU A 99 1.98 -7.15 1.72
C LEU A 99 2.27 -8.44 2.51
N GLU A 100 1.67 -8.63 3.69
CA GLU A 100 1.96 -9.75 4.57
C GLU A 100 1.07 -10.98 4.35
N THR A 101 -0.10 -10.81 3.73
CA THR A 101 -1.09 -11.89 3.60
C THR A 101 -1.53 -12.16 2.16
N GLY A 102 -1.16 -11.29 1.22
CA GLY A 102 -1.42 -11.47 -0.22
C GLY A 102 -2.88 -11.50 -0.72
N PRO A 103 -3.93 -10.99 -0.04
CA PRO A 103 -5.27 -10.88 -0.60
C PRO A 103 -5.33 -9.79 -1.69
N ARG A 104 -6.48 -9.66 -2.36
CA ARG A 104 -6.72 -8.53 -3.27
C ARG A 104 -6.98 -7.26 -2.46
N GLY A 105 -6.65 -6.09 -3.00
CA GLY A 105 -6.99 -4.80 -2.39
C GLY A 105 -8.50 -4.68 -2.09
N GLN A 106 -9.37 -5.12 -3.00
CA GLN A 106 -10.81 -5.18 -2.76
C GLN A 106 -11.21 -6.12 -1.60
N THR A 107 -10.53 -7.26 -1.42
CA THR A 107 -10.77 -8.13 -0.27
C THR A 107 -10.33 -7.46 1.04
N ALA A 108 -9.18 -6.79 1.04
CA ALA A 108 -8.71 -6.01 2.19
C ALA A 108 -9.65 -4.84 2.51
N GLN A 109 -10.14 -4.14 1.49
CA GLN A 109 -11.02 -2.97 1.61
C GLN A 109 -12.33 -3.32 2.29
N TRP A 110 -12.85 -4.52 2.00
CA TRP A 110 -14.10 -5.03 2.54
C TRP A 110 -13.89 -6.09 3.61
N LEU A 111 -12.73 -6.11 4.27
CA LEU A 111 -12.48 -6.97 5.42
C LEU A 111 -13.40 -6.55 6.57
N ASP A 112 -14.13 -7.51 7.12
CA ASP A 112 -15.16 -7.25 8.14
C ASP A 112 -14.58 -7.26 9.57
N ALA A 113 -14.86 -6.19 10.31
CA ALA A 113 -14.32 -5.92 11.64
C ALA A 113 -14.82 -6.87 12.74
N ASP A 114 -15.92 -7.60 12.49
CA ASP A 114 -16.49 -8.56 13.44
C ASP A 114 -16.10 -10.00 13.12
N SER A 115 -15.33 -10.23 12.04
CA SER A 115 -15.09 -11.59 11.58
C SER A 115 -13.68 -11.92 11.13
N TYR A 116 -12.78 -10.96 10.90
CA TYR A 116 -11.42 -11.25 10.40
C TYR A 116 -10.63 -12.26 11.26
N ASP A 117 -10.90 -12.31 12.56
CA ASP A 117 -10.21 -13.15 13.54
C ASP A 117 -10.96 -14.42 13.94
N LYS A 118 -12.11 -14.74 13.31
CA LYS A 118 -12.91 -15.94 13.67
C LYS A 118 -12.16 -17.27 13.56
N ALA A 119 -11.14 -17.31 12.70
CA ALA A 119 -10.31 -18.48 12.50
C ALA A 119 -8.98 -18.40 13.27
N ALA A 120 -8.68 -17.27 13.91
CA ALA A 120 -7.39 -17.03 14.53
C ALA A 120 -7.20 -17.87 15.79
N ASP A 121 -6.05 -18.54 15.88
CA ASP A 121 -5.58 -19.06 17.15
C ASP A 121 -4.97 -17.90 17.95
N ARG A 122 -5.51 -17.68 19.15
CA ARG A 122 -5.09 -16.63 20.09
C ARG A 122 -4.11 -17.15 21.14
N ILE A 123 -3.74 -18.44 21.10
CA ILE A 123 -2.72 -19.03 21.97
C ILE A 123 -1.32 -18.58 21.53
N ALA A 124 -1.10 -18.48 20.21
CA ALA A 124 0.13 -17.96 19.65
C ALA A 124 0.24 -16.44 19.88
N SER A 125 1.31 -16.01 20.54
CA SER A 125 1.55 -14.60 20.89
C SER A 125 2.77 -14.01 20.20
N HIS A 126 3.70 -14.85 19.71
CA HIS A 126 4.91 -14.37 19.07
C HIS A 126 4.59 -13.89 17.63
N PRO A 127 5.02 -12.68 17.21
CA PRO A 127 4.62 -12.10 15.93
C PRO A 127 4.88 -12.98 14.69
N MET A 128 5.94 -13.78 14.73
CA MET A 128 6.34 -14.67 13.63
C MET A 128 5.66 -16.06 13.66
N GLN A 129 4.86 -16.36 14.68
CA GLN A 129 4.10 -17.61 14.70
C GLN A 129 2.97 -17.57 13.66
N LEU A 130 2.53 -18.75 13.23
CA LEU A 130 1.40 -18.89 12.32
C LEU A 130 0.07 -18.75 13.07
N THR A 131 -0.90 -18.19 12.39
CA THR A 131 -2.30 -18.13 12.78
C THR A 131 -3.17 -18.18 11.52
N CYS A 132 -4.48 -18.05 11.66
CA CYS A 132 -5.41 -18.06 10.55
C CYS A 132 -6.26 -16.78 10.54
N LEU A 133 -6.57 -16.29 9.34
CA LEU A 133 -7.45 -15.14 9.14
C LEU A 133 -8.65 -15.54 8.30
N TYR A 134 -9.80 -14.97 8.62
CA TYR A 134 -11.04 -15.20 7.92
C TYR A 134 -11.33 -14.03 6.95
N LEU A 135 -11.31 -14.31 5.64
CA LEU A 135 -11.65 -13.33 4.62
C LEU A 135 -13.11 -13.51 4.22
N ASN A 136 -13.95 -12.56 4.64
CA ASN A 136 -15.40 -12.57 4.43
C ASN A 136 -15.82 -12.35 2.96
N THR A 137 -14.94 -11.83 2.11
CA THR A 137 -15.21 -11.63 0.68
C THR A 137 -14.08 -12.14 -0.20
N ASP A 138 -14.43 -12.66 -1.37
CA ASP A 138 -13.45 -12.95 -2.42
C ASP A 138 -14.05 -12.78 -3.83
N LYS A 139 -13.17 -12.56 -4.81
CA LYS A 139 -13.59 -12.46 -6.22
C LYS A 139 -13.76 -13.83 -6.88
N VAL A 140 -12.97 -14.82 -6.48
CA VAL A 140 -12.89 -16.14 -7.12
C VAL A 140 -13.83 -17.13 -6.45
N HIS A 141 -13.88 -17.11 -5.12
CA HIS A 141 -14.72 -17.98 -4.32
C HIS A 141 -16.11 -17.36 -4.12
N HIS A 142 -17.11 -18.22 -3.99
CA HIS A 142 -18.49 -17.82 -3.69
C HIS A 142 -18.78 -17.85 -2.19
N THR A 143 -17.82 -18.29 -1.39
CA THR A 143 -17.88 -18.37 0.06
C THR A 143 -16.68 -17.66 0.68
N PRO A 144 -16.78 -17.26 1.96
CA PRO A 144 -15.63 -16.84 2.75
C PRO A 144 -14.52 -17.89 2.75
N ILE A 145 -13.30 -17.44 2.96
CA ILE A 145 -12.10 -18.29 2.96
C ILE A 145 -11.29 -18.07 4.22
N ILE A 146 -10.64 -19.13 4.69
CA ILE A 146 -9.63 -19.06 5.74
C ILE A 146 -8.26 -19.11 5.07
N ILE A 147 -7.38 -18.20 5.47
CA ILE A 147 -5.98 -18.19 5.04
C ILE A 147 -5.07 -18.40 6.23
N VAL A 148 -3.93 -19.05 6.01
CA VAL A 148 -2.85 -19.08 7.00
C VAL A 148 -2.05 -17.78 6.88
N SER A 149 -1.71 -17.18 8.01
CA SER A 149 -1.01 -15.90 8.13
C SER A 149 -0.05 -15.95 9.30
N ILE A 150 0.72 -14.88 9.52
CA ILE A 150 1.50 -14.69 10.74
C ILE A 150 0.72 -13.87 11.78
N VAL A 151 1.02 -14.08 13.07
CA VAL A 151 0.41 -13.37 14.21
C VAL A 151 0.61 -11.86 14.11
N ARG A 152 1.74 -11.39 13.56
CA ARG A 152 2.01 -9.96 13.34
C ARG A 152 0.92 -9.27 12.50
N ALA A 153 0.45 -9.94 11.45
CA ALA A 153 -0.64 -9.43 10.61
C ALA A 153 -1.96 -9.38 11.40
N LEU A 154 -2.26 -10.39 12.22
CA LEU A 154 -3.42 -10.39 13.12
C LEU A 154 -3.37 -9.23 14.11
N GLN A 155 -2.23 -9.01 14.77
CA GLN A 155 -2.01 -7.91 15.70
C GLN A 155 -2.21 -6.55 15.03
N THR A 156 -1.76 -6.40 13.78
CA THR A 156 -1.98 -5.19 12.98
C THR A 156 -3.48 -4.93 12.74
N LEU A 157 -4.26 -5.98 12.49
CA LEU A 157 -5.72 -5.89 12.32
C LEU A 157 -6.43 -5.59 13.66
N ASP A 158 -5.97 -6.18 14.76
CA ASP A 158 -6.49 -5.90 16.11
C ASP A 158 -6.27 -4.43 16.48
N SER A 159 -5.05 -3.91 16.31
CA SER A 159 -4.76 -2.49 16.56
C SER A 159 -5.57 -1.57 15.64
N GLN A 160 -5.88 -1.98 14.41
CA GLN A 160 -6.80 -1.23 13.54
C GLN A 160 -8.24 -1.26 14.08
N ARG A 161 -8.70 -2.39 14.61
CA ARG A 161 -10.02 -2.51 15.24
C ARG A 161 -10.12 -1.65 16.50
N GLU A 162 -9.07 -1.61 17.31
CA GLU A 162 -8.97 -0.75 18.51
C GLU A 162 -9.06 0.73 18.13
N TRP A 163 -8.27 1.18 17.15
CA TRP A 163 -8.36 2.54 16.64
C TRP A 163 -9.78 2.87 16.16
N ARG A 164 -10.40 1.94 15.40
CA ARG A 164 -11.78 2.11 14.93
C ARG A 164 -12.78 2.25 16.09
N SER A 165 -12.64 1.44 17.15
CA SER A 165 -13.45 1.54 18.36
C SER A 165 -13.27 2.87 19.09
N ALA A 166 -12.03 3.35 19.20
CA ALA A 166 -11.74 4.68 19.74
C ALA A 166 -12.39 5.79 18.90
N MET A 167 -12.40 5.67 17.57
CA MET A 167 -13.07 6.66 16.72
C MET A 167 -14.59 6.66 16.88
N ILE A 168 -15.20 5.49 17.10
CA ILE A 168 -16.64 5.40 17.44
C ILE A 168 -16.92 6.16 18.73
N ALA A 169 -16.12 5.93 19.79
CA ALA A 169 -16.24 6.65 21.06
C ALA A 169 -16.05 8.16 20.90
N ASN A 170 -15.20 8.59 19.97
CA ASN A 170 -14.96 10.00 19.63
C ASN A 170 -16.00 10.60 18.66
N GLY A 171 -17.07 9.87 18.29
CA GLY A 171 -18.19 10.40 17.52
C GLY A 171 -18.24 10.01 16.03
N ALA A 172 -17.39 9.10 15.56
CA ALA A 172 -17.48 8.52 14.21
C ALA A 172 -18.62 7.49 14.10
N THR A 173 -19.86 7.93 14.31
CA THR A 173 -21.05 7.06 14.35
C THR A 173 -21.28 6.27 13.06
N GLY A 174 -20.77 6.75 11.92
CA GLY A 174 -20.80 6.00 10.67
C GLY A 174 -20.09 4.66 10.76
N PHE A 175 -19.06 4.53 11.60
CA PHE A 175 -18.30 3.30 11.72
C PHE A 175 -19.15 2.16 12.27
N THR A 176 -20.20 2.40 13.06
CA THR A 176 -21.11 1.33 13.55
C THR A 176 -22.03 0.78 12.46
N LYS A 177 -22.10 1.43 11.29
CA LYS A 177 -23.01 1.05 10.22
C LYS A 177 -22.39 -0.02 9.32
N ARG A 178 -23.16 -1.09 9.06
CA ARG A 178 -22.82 -2.04 8.01
C ARG A 178 -23.10 -1.43 6.63
N VAL A 179 -22.09 -1.45 5.76
CA VAL A 179 -22.09 -0.86 4.42
C VAL A 179 -22.33 -1.94 3.37
N MET A 180 -23.17 -1.67 2.37
CA MET A 180 -23.35 -2.58 1.24
C MET A 180 -22.05 -2.74 0.46
N TYR A 181 -21.62 -3.98 0.23
CA TYR A 181 -20.44 -4.27 -0.56
C TYR A 181 -20.49 -3.58 -1.92
N ASP A 182 -19.47 -2.78 -2.23
CA ASP A 182 -19.32 -2.00 -3.46
C ASP A 182 -20.56 -1.13 -3.79
N ARG A 183 -21.28 -0.70 -2.74
CA ARG A 183 -22.54 0.07 -2.83
C ARG A 183 -23.63 -0.63 -3.66
N LYS A 184 -23.54 -1.94 -3.85
CA LYS A 184 -24.49 -2.74 -4.64
C LYS A 184 -25.54 -3.38 -3.74
N ARG A 185 -26.82 -3.04 -3.96
CA ARG A 185 -27.96 -3.54 -3.17
C ARG A 185 -28.11 -5.07 -3.20
N HIS A 186 -27.75 -5.70 -4.31
CA HIS A 186 -27.91 -7.14 -4.53
C HIS A 186 -26.57 -7.89 -4.51
N SER A 187 -25.57 -7.37 -3.80
CA SER A 187 -24.31 -8.10 -3.63
C SER A 187 -24.53 -9.37 -2.83
N LYS A 188 -23.98 -10.49 -3.30
CA LYS A 188 -23.96 -11.79 -2.57
C LYS A 188 -23.31 -11.70 -1.19
N TRP A 189 -22.44 -10.70 -0.98
CA TRP A 189 -21.72 -10.49 0.29
C TRP A 189 -22.53 -9.67 1.30
N GLY A 190 -23.68 -9.11 0.90
CA GLY A 190 -24.56 -8.35 1.77
C GLY A 190 -23.91 -7.08 2.32
N ARG A 191 -24.18 -6.82 3.61
CA ARG A 191 -23.66 -5.65 4.34
C ARG A 191 -22.50 -6.05 5.24
N ILE A 192 -21.41 -5.32 5.13
CA ILE A 192 -20.14 -5.57 5.82
C ILE A 192 -19.87 -4.44 6.79
N LEU A 193 -19.27 -4.73 7.94
CA LEU A 193 -18.76 -3.71 8.85
C LEU A 193 -17.27 -3.50 8.54
N PRO A 194 -16.86 -2.49 7.76
CA PRO A 194 -15.48 -2.44 7.26
C PRO A 194 -14.49 -2.17 8.39
N LEU A 195 -13.41 -2.96 8.44
CA LEU A 195 -12.32 -2.77 9.39
C LEU A 195 -11.50 -1.51 9.06
N PHE A 196 -11.17 -1.32 7.79
CA PHE A 196 -10.49 -0.14 7.26
C PHE A 196 -11.48 0.98 6.88
N ALA A 197 -12.34 1.35 7.83
CA ALA A 197 -13.31 2.44 7.66
C ALA A 197 -12.61 3.81 7.53
N ALA A 198 -13.07 4.63 6.59
CA ALA A 198 -12.45 5.92 6.26
C ALA A 198 -13.43 7.10 6.32
N ASP A 199 -14.73 6.88 6.16
CA ASP A 199 -15.75 7.93 6.24
C ASP A 199 -16.51 7.87 7.58
N PRO A 200 -16.39 8.91 8.44
CA PRO A 200 -16.98 8.90 9.78
C PRO A 200 -18.51 9.01 9.77
N LYS A 201 -19.14 9.37 8.63
CA LYS A 201 -20.59 9.51 8.51
C LYS A 201 -21.26 8.25 7.94
N SER A 202 -20.66 7.68 6.90
CA SER A 202 -21.21 6.52 6.19
C SER A 202 -20.66 5.18 6.66
N GLY A 203 -19.47 5.15 7.26
CA GLY A 203 -18.75 3.91 7.57
C GLY A 203 -18.04 3.29 6.37
N ALA A 204 -18.05 3.95 5.21
CA ALA A 204 -17.42 3.43 4.01
C ALA A 204 -15.90 3.27 4.21
N PRO A 205 -15.29 2.22 3.63
CA PRO A 205 -13.84 2.05 3.65
C PRO A 205 -13.16 3.02 2.68
N PHE A 206 -11.82 3.03 2.67
CA PHE A 206 -11.05 3.71 1.62
C PHE A 206 -11.52 3.28 0.24
N SER A 207 -11.72 4.22 -0.69
CA SER A 207 -12.00 3.91 -2.10
C SER A 207 -10.75 3.40 -2.84
N ASP A 208 -10.96 2.84 -4.04
CA ASP A 208 -9.85 2.41 -4.93
C ASP A 208 -8.87 3.55 -5.24
N ASP A 209 -9.39 4.76 -5.43
CA ASP A 209 -8.58 5.96 -5.66
C ASP A 209 -7.82 6.39 -4.40
N GLN A 210 -8.45 6.31 -3.22
CA GLN A 210 -7.81 6.68 -1.95
C GLN A 210 -6.62 5.78 -1.63
N TYR A 211 -6.77 4.45 -1.72
CA TYR A 211 -5.63 3.57 -1.43
C TYR A 211 -4.57 3.58 -2.51
N ALA A 212 -4.91 3.84 -3.78
CA ALA A 212 -3.90 4.05 -4.81
C ALA A 212 -3.03 5.29 -4.53
N LYS A 213 -3.62 6.35 -3.96
CA LYS A 213 -2.91 7.58 -3.59
C LYS A 213 -1.95 7.37 -2.43
N PHE A 214 -2.42 6.88 -1.28
CA PHE A 214 -1.51 6.67 -0.14
C PHE A 214 -0.46 5.59 -0.44
N TRP A 215 -0.79 4.58 -1.26
CA TRP A 215 0.20 3.59 -1.72
C TRP A 215 1.34 4.24 -2.51
N THR A 216 0.98 5.14 -3.44
CA THR A 216 1.98 5.86 -4.24
C THR A 216 2.84 6.76 -3.37
N ALA A 217 2.24 7.45 -2.40
CA ALA A 217 2.97 8.26 -1.43
C ALA A 217 3.89 7.43 -0.52
N GLN A 218 3.45 6.26 -0.06
CA GLN A 218 4.26 5.31 0.71
C GLN A 218 5.48 4.83 -0.09
N CYS A 219 5.27 4.37 -1.34
CA CYS A 219 6.38 3.96 -2.22
C CYS A 219 7.36 5.11 -2.49
N PHE A 220 6.84 6.33 -2.61
CA PHE A 220 7.65 7.51 -2.89
C PHE A 220 8.47 7.93 -1.68
N SER A 221 7.85 7.95 -0.51
CA SER A 221 8.49 8.20 0.79
C SER A 221 9.63 7.19 1.00
N PHE A 222 9.36 5.90 0.78
CA PHE A 222 10.36 4.84 0.84
C PHE A 222 11.52 5.04 -0.16
N GLN A 223 11.23 5.40 -1.41
CA GLN A 223 12.27 5.69 -2.40
C GLN A 223 13.17 6.86 -1.96
N GLN A 224 12.61 7.92 -1.36
CA GLN A 224 13.44 9.03 -0.86
C GLN A 224 14.30 8.57 0.32
N TRP A 225 13.70 7.84 1.25
CA TRP A 225 14.42 7.30 2.40
C TRP A 225 15.61 6.41 1.98
N MET A 226 15.41 5.51 1.01
CA MET A 226 16.50 4.68 0.47
C MET A 226 17.61 5.53 -0.17
N ARG A 227 17.27 6.60 -0.88
CA ARG A 227 18.25 7.51 -1.51
C ARG A 227 19.05 8.29 -0.48
N THR A 228 18.38 8.85 0.53
CA THR A 228 19.04 9.58 1.62
C THR A 228 20.06 8.71 2.34
N HIS A 229 19.78 7.42 2.49
CA HIS A 229 20.65 6.46 3.15
C HIS A 229 21.55 5.66 2.21
N GLN A 230 21.54 5.95 0.90
CA GLN A 230 22.36 5.27 -0.12
C GLN A 230 22.18 3.73 -0.12
N ILE A 231 20.96 3.25 0.16
CA ILE A 231 20.65 1.82 0.25
C ILE A 231 20.41 1.20 -1.15
N ALA A 232 19.71 1.92 -2.04
CA ALA A 232 19.40 1.42 -3.38
C ALA A 232 19.04 2.56 -4.36
N ASP A 233 19.36 2.35 -5.65
CA ASP A 233 19.08 3.28 -6.74
C ASP A 233 17.83 2.93 -7.58
N GLU A 234 17.07 1.91 -7.18
CA GLU A 234 15.89 1.53 -7.96
C GLU A 234 14.76 2.56 -7.89
N VAL A 235 14.26 2.90 -9.08
CA VAL A 235 13.11 3.79 -9.20
C VAL A 235 11.81 3.00 -8.98
N LEU A 236 11.17 3.27 -7.86
CA LEU A 236 9.85 2.77 -7.47
C LEU A 236 8.72 3.72 -7.84
N VAL A 237 8.98 5.02 -7.93
CA VAL A 237 7.99 6.05 -8.24
C VAL A 237 8.61 7.11 -9.15
N ALA A 238 7.89 7.48 -10.20
CA ALA A 238 8.28 8.51 -11.15
C ALA A 238 7.08 9.36 -11.61
N HIS A 239 7.37 10.53 -12.18
CA HIS A 239 6.38 11.35 -12.87
C HIS A 239 6.26 10.87 -14.31
N LEU A 240 5.15 10.21 -14.63
CA LEU A 240 4.92 9.68 -15.97
C LEU A 240 4.10 10.72 -16.77
N PRO A 241 4.54 11.07 -18.00
CA PRO A 241 3.84 12.06 -18.82
C PRO A 241 2.51 11.54 -19.38
N LEU A 242 1.66 12.45 -19.84
CA LEU A 242 0.43 12.11 -20.55
C LEU A 242 0.77 11.64 -21.97
N SER A 243 0.17 10.54 -22.43
CA SER A 243 0.37 10.01 -23.78
C SER A 243 -0.66 10.57 -24.76
N CYS A 244 -0.27 10.79 -26.02
CA CYS A 244 -1.17 11.15 -27.10
C CYS A 244 -1.79 9.91 -27.81
N VAL A 245 -1.26 8.70 -27.58
CA VAL A 245 -1.70 7.46 -28.28
C VAL A 245 -3.09 7.03 -27.87
N LYS A 246 -3.48 7.28 -26.62
CA LYS A 246 -4.83 7.04 -26.10
C LYS A 246 -5.23 8.22 -25.23
N ASP A 247 -6.38 8.81 -25.56
CA ASP A 247 -6.91 9.94 -24.82
C ASP A 247 -6.95 9.65 -23.31
N HIS A 248 -6.52 10.64 -22.53
CA HIS A 248 -6.53 10.64 -21.05
C HIS A 248 -5.70 9.55 -20.36
N ARG A 249 -4.72 8.95 -21.04
CA ARG A 249 -3.84 7.94 -20.42
C ARG A 249 -2.40 8.40 -20.32
N PHE A 250 -1.82 8.27 -19.13
CA PHE A 250 -0.39 8.46 -18.92
C PHE A 250 0.40 7.26 -19.45
N PHE A 251 1.68 7.46 -19.76
CA PHE A 251 2.58 6.36 -20.11
C PHE A 251 2.57 5.26 -19.04
N THR A 252 2.81 4.03 -19.47
CA THR A 252 3.03 2.88 -18.60
C THR A 252 4.49 2.83 -18.15
N TRP A 253 4.77 2.03 -17.10
CA TRP A 253 6.15 1.82 -16.66
C TRP A 253 7.02 1.11 -17.69
N ASP A 254 6.45 0.18 -18.45
CA ASP A 254 7.19 -0.52 -19.50
C ASP A 254 7.60 0.48 -20.61
N GLU A 255 6.72 1.40 -20.98
CA GLU A 255 7.04 2.47 -21.94
C GLU A 255 8.03 3.50 -21.38
N TRP A 256 7.91 3.84 -20.09
CA TRP A 256 8.82 4.75 -19.40
C TRP A 256 10.26 4.19 -19.38
N MET A 257 10.40 2.92 -19.00
CA MET A 257 11.70 2.24 -18.92
C MET A 257 12.33 2.00 -20.30
N ALA A 258 11.52 1.85 -21.35
CA ALA A 258 12.01 1.71 -22.72
C ALA A 258 12.48 3.05 -23.35
N GLY A 259 12.32 4.16 -22.65
CA GLY A 259 12.56 5.51 -23.16
C GLY A 259 11.31 6.09 -23.81
N VAL A 260 10.77 7.16 -23.20
CA VAL A 260 9.61 7.87 -23.74
C VAL A 260 10.00 8.59 -25.03
N ARG A 261 9.28 8.30 -26.11
CA ARG A 261 9.46 9.02 -27.37
C ARG A 261 8.76 10.39 -27.32
N PRO A 262 9.45 11.51 -27.64
CA PRO A 262 8.89 12.85 -27.55
C PRO A 262 7.61 13.07 -28.36
N ASP A 263 7.50 12.48 -29.56
CA ASP A 263 6.33 12.56 -30.44
C ASP A 263 5.06 11.93 -29.82
N ARG A 264 5.23 11.10 -28.79
CA ARG A 264 4.13 10.43 -28.10
C ARG A 264 3.65 11.15 -26.85
N VAL A 265 4.33 12.23 -26.46
CA VAL A 265 3.99 13.03 -25.29
C VAL A 265 2.88 14.00 -25.66
N ARG A 266 1.77 13.95 -24.91
CA ARG A 266 0.67 14.88 -25.12
C ARG A 266 1.00 16.24 -24.51
N ILE A 267 1.06 17.24 -25.37
CA ILE A 267 1.12 18.65 -25.00
C ILE A 267 -0.30 19.21 -25.07
N ILE A 268 -0.78 19.78 -23.97
CA ILE A 268 -2.01 20.56 -23.96
C ILE A 268 -1.63 21.96 -24.37
N GLN A 269 -2.15 22.38 -25.53
CA GLN A 269 -1.94 23.73 -26.04
C GLN A 269 -2.75 24.73 -25.20
N TYR A 270 -2.18 25.91 -24.94
CA TYR A 270 -2.88 26.94 -24.18
C TYR A 270 -4.24 27.32 -24.82
N GLU A 271 -4.28 27.36 -26.15
CA GLU A 271 -5.47 27.70 -26.94
C GLU A 271 -6.62 26.67 -26.78
N GLU A 272 -6.29 25.38 -26.60
CA GLU A 272 -7.28 24.32 -26.35
C GLU A 272 -8.03 24.50 -25.01
N LEU A 273 -7.47 25.28 -24.08
CA LEU A 273 -8.05 25.49 -22.75
C LEU A 273 -9.15 26.56 -22.73
N GLY A 274 -9.40 27.24 -23.86
CA GLY A 274 -10.23 28.44 -24.05
C GLY A 274 -11.72 28.36 -23.68
N LYS A 275 -12.19 27.37 -22.90
CA LYS A 275 -13.56 27.31 -22.35
C LYS A 275 -13.64 26.75 -20.91
N ARG A 276 -12.53 26.58 -20.19
CA ARG A 276 -12.57 26.02 -18.82
C ARG A 276 -12.80 27.12 -17.77
N SER A 277 -13.87 26.98 -17.00
CA SER A 277 -14.38 27.89 -15.96
C SER A 277 -13.51 28.03 -14.70
N LYS A 278 -12.24 27.62 -14.71
CA LYS A 278 -11.31 27.78 -13.58
C LYS A 278 -10.04 28.50 -14.04
N PRO A 279 -9.55 29.50 -13.29
CA PRO A 279 -8.31 30.20 -13.63
C PRO A 279 -7.15 29.20 -13.69
N LEU A 280 -6.43 29.20 -14.81
CA LEU A 280 -5.25 28.37 -15.01
C LEU A 280 -4.09 28.95 -14.18
N ARG A 281 -3.33 28.08 -13.52
CA ARG A 281 -2.12 28.48 -12.76
C ARG A 281 -0.88 28.68 -13.66
N TYR A 282 -0.95 28.26 -14.92
CA TYR A 282 0.15 28.30 -15.88
C TYR A 282 -0.34 28.84 -17.22
N LEU A 283 0.42 29.76 -17.80
CA LEU A 283 0.12 30.48 -19.04
C LEU A 283 1.10 30.04 -20.13
N GLY A 284 0.92 28.83 -20.63
CA GLY A 284 1.73 28.24 -21.69
C GLY A 284 1.34 26.80 -21.98
N ASP A 285 1.94 26.23 -23.01
CA ASP A 285 1.77 24.82 -23.35
C ASP A 285 2.45 23.93 -22.32
N TYR A 286 1.79 22.84 -21.94
CA TYR A 286 2.35 21.95 -20.93
C TYR A 286 1.98 20.49 -21.18
N CYS A 287 2.82 19.59 -20.68
CA CYS A 287 2.48 18.18 -20.55
C CYS A 287 2.01 17.89 -19.12
N PRO A 288 0.77 17.41 -18.91
CA PRO A 288 0.38 16.86 -17.63
C PRO A 288 1.26 15.67 -17.27
N VAL A 289 1.76 15.64 -16.03
CA VAL A 289 2.45 14.48 -15.45
C VAL A 289 1.66 13.95 -14.25
N ALA A 290 1.80 12.65 -13.99
CA ALA A 290 1.26 12.04 -12.77
C ALA A 290 2.35 11.24 -12.07
N LEU A 291 2.45 11.42 -10.75
CA LEU A 291 3.27 10.54 -9.91
C LEU A 291 2.63 9.15 -9.91
N ARG A 292 3.39 8.13 -10.32
CA ARG A 292 2.91 6.73 -10.40
C ARG A 292 3.91 5.81 -9.74
N ALA A 293 3.43 4.83 -8.98
CA ALA A 293 4.27 3.75 -8.46
C ALA A 293 4.47 2.63 -9.52
N LYS A 294 5.69 2.10 -9.61
CA LYS A 294 6.10 0.96 -10.44
C LYS A 294 5.33 -0.28 -10.05
N VAL A 295 5.32 -0.56 -8.75
CA VAL A 295 4.52 -1.61 -8.13
C VAL A 295 3.20 -1.00 -7.69
N THR A 296 2.09 -1.50 -8.24
CA THR A 296 0.74 -1.05 -7.84
C THR A 296 0.29 -1.80 -6.58
N PRO A 297 -0.80 -1.40 -5.90
CA PRO A 297 -1.40 -2.21 -4.84
C PRO A 297 -1.70 -3.66 -5.29
N HIS A 298 -2.08 -3.83 -6.56
CA HIS A 298 -2.28 -5.15 -7.17
C HIS A 298 -0.98 -5.93 -7.45
N GLY A 299 0.16 -5.23 -7.47
CA GLY A 299 1.52 -5.77 -7.53
C GLY A 299 2.05 -6.19 -6.15
N ALA A 300 1.53 -5.65 -5.05
CA ALA A 300 1.86 -6.06 -3.68
C ALA A 300 1.66 -7.57 -3.48
N ARG A 301 0.46 -8.05 -3.82
CA ARG A 301 0.13 -9.48 -3.86
C ARG A 301 1.07 -10.31 -4.73
N ALA A 302 1.45 -9.80 -5.90
CA ALA A 302 2.37 -10.52 -6.78
C ALA A 302 3.79 -10.57 -6.19
N SER A 303 4.19 -9.53 -5.45
CA SER A 303 5.47 -9.46 -4.73
C SER A 303 5.49 -10.46 -3.57
N PHE A 304 4.42 -10.51 -2.76
CA PHE A 304 4.26 -11.50 -1.70
C PHE A 304 4.36 -12.94 -2.22
N ILE A 305 3.60 -13.27 -3.27
CA ILE A 305 3.66 -14.61 -3.89
C ILE A 305 5.07 -14.90 -4.42
N THR A 306 5.71 -13.93 -5.09
CA THR A 306 7.06 -14.12 -5.64
C THR A 306 8.06 -14.40 -4.53
N SER A 307 8.04 -13.61 -3.45
CA SER A 307 8.90 -13.78 -2.28
C SER A 307 8.71 -15.16 -1.66
N LEU A 308 7.47 -15.56 -1.35
CA LEU A 308 7.20 -16.88 -0.77
C LEU A 308 7.53 -18.04 -1.71
N SER A 309 7.39 -17.87 -3.03
CA SER A 309 7.71 -18.92 -4.01
C SER A 309 9.20 -19.25 -4.07
N THR A 310 10.07 -18.49 -3.41
CA THR A 310 11.49 -18.85 -3.24
C THR A 310 11.69 -20.02 -2.29
N VAL A 311 10.75 -20.24 -1.35
CA VAL A 311 10.87 -21.26 -0.29
C VAL A 311 9.66 -22.19 -0.18
N LEU A 312 8.49 -21.78 -0.70
CA LEU A 312 7.25 -22.56 -0.63
C LEU A 312 6.77 -23.04 -2.01
N CYS A 313 6.16 -24.22 -2.01
CA CYS A 313 5.48 -24.74 -3.20
C CYS A 313 4.14 -24.01 -3.47
N PRO A 314 3.62 -24.06 -4.71
CA PRO A 314 2.36 -23.39 -5.07
C PRO A 314 1.14 -23.81 -4.25
N SER A 315 1.08 -25.06 -3.78
CA SER A 315 0.00 -25.56 -2.93
C SER A 315 0.00 -24.89 -1.55
N ALA A 316 1.17 -24.67 -0.94
CA ALA A 316 1.29 -23.91 0.30
C ALA A 316 0.91 -22.43 0.11
N ILE A 317 1.33 -21.80 -0.99
CA ILE A 317 0.95 -20.40 -1.32
C ILE A 317 -0.56 -20.24 -1.49
N LYS A 318 -1.23 -21.25 -2.06
CA LYS A 318 -2.70 -21.26 -2.15
C LYS A 318 -3.34 -21.19 -0.76
N VAL A 319 -2.81 -21.89 0.24
CA VAL A 319 -3.31 -21.86 1.62
C VAL A 319 -3.07 -20.50 2.27
N LEU A 320 -1.92 -19.86 2.00
CA LEU A 320 -1.57 -18.55 2.56
C LEU A 320 -2.38 -17.39 1.98
N THR A 321 -2.80 -17.52 0.72
CA THR A 321 -3.43 -16.38 -0.01
C THR A 321 -4.89 -16.63 -0.39
N GLY A 322 -5.38 -17.85 -0.21
CA GLY A 322 -6.70 -18.29 -0.67
C GLY A 322 -6.86 -18.37 -2.19
N GLN A 323 -5.76 -18.33 -2.95
CA GLN A 323 -5.81 -18.27 -4.42
C GLN A 323 -5.95 -19.65 -5.06
N ARG A 324 -6.36 -19.67 -6.34
CA ARG A 324 -6.19 -20.87 -7.15
C ARG A 324 -4.70 -21.13 -7.36
N GLU A 325 -4.30 -22.38 -7.34
CA GLU A 325 -2.92 -22.80 -7.55
C GLU A 325 -2.37 -22.35 -8.91
N SER A 326 -3.18 -22.40 -9.97
CA SER A 326 -2.80 -21.85 -11.29
C SER A 326 -2.47 -20.34 -11.26
N THR A 327 -3.08 -19.60 -10.34
CA THR A 327 -2.76 -18.18 -10.13
C THR A 327 -1.43 -18.01 -9.40
N ALA A 328 -1.13 -18.87 -8.43
CA ALA A 328 0.17 -18.91 -7.79
C ALA A 328 1.27 -19.24 -8.80
N PHE A 329 1.08 -20.24 -9.66
CA PHE A 329 2.00 -20.56 -10.77
C PHE A 329 2.26 -19.37 -11.69
N LYS A 330 1.21 -18.64 -12.10
CA LYS A 330 1.35 -17.45 -12.96
C LYS A 330 2.20 -16.33 -12.34
N TYR A 331 2.20 -16.22 -11.02
CA TYR A 331 2.98 -15.22 -10.29
C TYR A 331 4.30 -15.77 -9.73
N ASN A 332 4.54 -17.08 -9.82
CA ASN A 332 5.75 -17.72 -9.32
C ASN A 332 6.94 -17.34 -10.19
N LYS A 333 7.51 -16.17 -9.89
CA LYS A 333 8.85 -15.77 -10.33
C LYS A 333 9.92 -16.11 -9.30
N GLY A 334 9.53 -16.62 -8.12
CA GLY A 334 10.46 -16.90 -7.03
C GLY A 334 11.50 -17.94 -7.43
N ARG A 335 11.09 -18.95 -8.21
CA ARG A 335 12.03 -19.93 -8.78
C ARG A 335 13.07 -19.28 -9.70
N ASP A 336 12.68 -18.35 -10.56
CA ASP A 336 13.61 -17.64 -11.43
C ASP A 336 14.54 -16.71 -10.65
N VAL A 337 14.01 -16.03 -9.61
CA VAL A 337 14.79 -15.19 -8.69
C VAL A 337 15.83 -16.04 -7.95
N LEU A 338 15.42 -17.18 -7.40
CA LEU A 338 16.31 -18.13 -6.72
C LEU A 338 17.34 -18.68 -7.69
N HIS A 339 16.95 -19.12 -8.89
CA HIS A 339 17.90 -19.58 -9.91
C HIS A 339 18.92 -18.50 -10.26
N LYS A 340 18.52 -17.23 -10.42
CA LYS A 340 19.45 -16.13 -10.68
C LYS A 340 20.37 -15.84 -9.50
N ALA A 341 19.87 -15.89 -8.27
CA ALA A 341 20.68 -15.71 -7.07
C ALA A 341 21.69 -16.86 -6.88
N LEU A 342 21.32 -18.08 -7.26
CA LEU A 342 22.17 -19.28 -7.20
C LEU A 342 23.07 -19.45 -8.44
N GLN A 343 22.78 -18.76 -9.54
CA GLN A 343 23.62 -18.72 -10.74
C GLN A 343 24.95 -18.03 -10.41
N GLY A 344 25.98 -18.85 -10.17
CA GLY A 344 27.32 -18.41 -9.76
C GLY A 344 27.75 -18.96 -8.40
N VAL A 345 26.81 -19.31 -7.52
CA VAL A 345 27.10 -19.96 -6.22
C VAL A 345 27.42 -21.44 -6.39
N PHE A 346 26.76 -22.11 -7.35
CA PHE A 346 27.01 -23.52 -7.69
C PHE A 346 27.74 -23.73 -9.03
N ASN A 347 27.90 -22.66 -9.82
CA ASN A 347 28.71 -22.70 -11.03
C ASN A 347 30.10 -22.19 -10.68
N ASN A 348 30.88 -23.07 -10.04
CA ASN A 348 32.31 -22.93 -9.93
C ASN A 348 32.90 -22.69 -11.33
N LYS A 349 33.18 -21.42 -11.61
CA LYS A 349 34.33 -21.01 -12.43
C LYS A 349 35.57 -20.74 -11.55
N ASP A 350 35.59 -21.34 -10.36
CA ASP A 350 36.80 -21.63 -9.60
C ASP A 350 37.05 -23.13 -9.82
N GLU A 351 37.92 -23.59 -10.73
CA GLU A 351 39.37 -23.46 -10.68
C GLU A 351 39.95 -23.44 -12.11
N LYS A 352 40.66 -22.36 -12.46
CA LYS A 352 41.84 -22.45 -13.31
C LYS A 352 42.99 -21.76 -12.57
N LEU A 353 43.56 -22.52 -11.64
CA LEU A 353 44.97 -22.44 -11.27
C LEU A 353 45.76 -23.35 -12.21
#